data_AF-A0A329ZAY8-F1
#
_entry.id   AF-A0A329ZAY8-F1
#
_cell.length_a   1.000
_cell.length_b   1.000
_cell.length_c   1.000
_cell.angle_alpha   90.00
_cell.angle_beta   90.00
_cell.angle_gamma   90.00
#
_symmetry.space_group_name_H-M   'P 1'
#
loop_
_entity.id
_entity.type
_entity.pdbx_description
1 polymer ?
#
loop_
_entity_poly.entity_id
_entity_poly.type
_entity_poly.pdbx_seq_one_letter_code
_entity_poly.pdbx_strand_id
1 'polypeptide(L)'
;MQKFCFFCVTYAKDFRNFTRMIESFNRHNRENIPFIIALQDERIYAEPRIKTELQAEAKNDIEIVSNGGGQKKLENPPNPLNSVKNQDSTPNINISKLDSANYADSAPNINIDSSQDSTINLDSKPHSATLALQTAFLNILQDFKQYENSNIKIILDSDFAKDYLITHSPPNSLKAGYLNQEIAKLAFFESNIAEHYLCIDSDTIFIRDFGMADFFADSLTPYIVLCQDKDLHSTSYYEAFAKERLRGIKRIFDFIDLADLRLRTCHNSQIFSSKILRSFKSEIMEKNHLTYADLMAISPFEFSWYSAYFQKCKLIKEVQIEPFFKMYHTKAEYALDRLSSRNLEHLKSQYIGVILNSNWAGNMGFESGGKLNKMILKILFFLIKKFIC
;
A
#
# COMPACT_ATOMS: atom_id res chain seq x y z
N MET A 1 -26.48 2.21 -6.13
CA MET A 1 -25.02 2.26 -6.32
C MET A 1 -24.67 3.70 -6.68
N GLN A 2 -23.62 4.26 -6.08
CA GLN A 2 -23.11 5.58 -6.46
C GLN A 2 -22.53 5.50 -7.88
N LYS A 3 -22.63 6.57 -8.66
CA LYS A 3 -22.01 6.61 -9.98
C LYS A 3 -20.48 6.62 -9.89
N PHE A 4 -19.93 7.42 -8.98
CA PHE A 4 -18.50 7.58 -8.77
C PHE A 4 -18.20 7.87 -7.31
N CYS A 5 -17.08 7.38 -6.80
CA CYS A 5 -16.52 7.78 -5.51
C CYS A 5 -14.99 7.79 -5.55
N PHE A 6 -14.38 8.47 -4.59
CA PHE A 6 -13.00 8.19 -4.23
C PHE A 6 -12.94 6.93 -3.38
N PHE A 7 -11.86 6.17 -3.53
CA PHE A 7 -11.59 4.99 -2.73
C PHE A 7 -10.14 4.99 -2.26
N CYS A 8 -9.93 4.79 -0.97
CA CYS A 8 -8.59 4.70 -0.38
C CYS A 8 -8.53 3.51 0.57
N VAL A 9 -7.46 2.73 0.48
CA VAL A 9 -7.13 1.71 1.49
C VAL A 9 -5.94 2.24 2.29
N THR A 10 -6.05 2.30 3.61
CA THR A 10 -5.03 2.89 4.48
C THR A 10 -4.74 2.03 5.70
N TYR A 11 -3.52 2.13 6.24
CA TYR A 11 -3.13 1.49 7.50
C TYR A 11 -3.40 2.39 8.70
N ALA A 12 -3.46 1.80 9.89
CA ALA A 12 -3.53 2.54 11.14
C ALA A 12 -2.36 3.53 11.31
N LYS A 13 -1.14 3.06 11.01
CA LYS A 13 0.10 3.87 11.09
C LYS A 13 0.09 5.12 10.20
N ASP A 14 -0.76 5.14 9.17
CA ASP A 14 -0.80 6.22 8.17
C ASP A 14 -1.85 7.30 8.52
N PHE A 15 -2.38 7.28 9.75
CA PHE A 15 -3.38 8.23 10.24
C PHE A 15 -3.04 9.69 9.94
N ARG A 16 -1.77 10.10 10.08
CA ARG A 16 -1.34 11.47 9.77
C ARG A 16 -1.47 11.82 8.27
N ASN A 17 -1.10 10.89 7.38
CA ASN A 17 -1.24 11.10 5.94
C ASN A 17 -2.73 11.16 5.59
N PHE A 18 -3.52 10.24 6.14
CA PHE A 18 -4.97 10.25 6.04
C PHE A 18 -5.59 11.59 6.47
N THR A 19 -5.23 12.15 7.63
CA THR A 19 -5.75 13.45 8.08
C THR A 19 -5.49 14.54 7.05
N ARG A 20 -4.27 14.65 6.52
CA ARG A 20 -3.92 15.64 5.49
C ARG A 20 -4.71 15.45 4.20
N MET A 21 -4.86 14.20 3.77
CA MET A 21 -5.64 13.85 2.60
C MET A 21 -7.10 14.28 2.79
N ILE A 22 -7.73 13.92 3.91
CA ILE A 22 -9.13 14.25 4.21
C ILE A 22 -9.35 15.75 4.36
N GLU A 23 -8.47 16.47 5.04
CA GLU A 23 -8.55 17.92 5.16
C GLU A 23 -8.47 18.61 3.79
N SER A 24 -7.53 18.19 2.95
CA SER A 24 -7.40 18.75 1.59
C SER A 24 -8.56 18.35 0.68
N PHE A 25 -9.08 17.12 0.82
CA PHE A 25 -10.27 16.64 0.12
C PHE A 25 -11.50 17.49 0.45
N ASN A 26 -11.81 17.67 1.75
CA ASN A 26 -12.94 18.48 2.20
C ASN A 26 -12.83 19.94 1.74
N ARG A 27 -11.61 20.48 1.67
CA ARG A 27 -11.37 21.85 1.21
C ARG A 27 -11.72 22.05 -0.28
N HIS A 28 -11.48 21.04 -1.09
CA HIS A 28 -11.46 21.13 -2.56
C HIS A 28 -12.60 20.39 -3.27
N ASN A 29 -13.30 19.48 -2.59
CA ASN A 29 -14.45 18.78 -3.14
C ASN A 29 -15.70 19.66 -3.17
N ARG A 30 -15.93 20.37 -4.29
CA ARG A 30 -17.05 21.31 -4.42
C ARG A 30 -18.38 20.65 -4.76
N GLU A 31 -18.33 19.46 -5.37
CA GLU A 31 -19.52 18.74 -5.83
C GLU A 31 -19.97 17.65 -4.86
N ASN A 32 -19.39 17.59 -3.65
CA ASN A 32 -19.72 16.60 -2.63
C ASN A 32 -19.63 15.16 -3.18
N ILE A 33 -18.56 14.87 -3.93
CA ILE A 33 -18.29 13.53 -4.46
C ILE A 33 -17.99 12.59 -3.27
N PRO A 34 -18.63 11.40 -3.17
CA PRO A 34 -18.42 10.47 -2.08
C PRO A 34 -16.97 9.99 -1.94
N PHE A 35 -16.52 9.77 -0.72
CA PHE A 35 -15.22 9.16 -0.43
C PHE A 35 -15.39 7.99 0.54
N ILE A 36 -15.01 6.80 0.08
CA ILE A 36 -14.95 5.59 0.89
C ILE A 36 -13.49 5.33 1.27
N ILE A 37 -13.21 5.24 2.56
CA ILE A 37 -11.90 4.83 3.07
C ILE A 37 -12.05 3.47 3.75
N ALA A 38 -11.29 2.49 3.28
CA ALA A 38 -11.12 1.20 3.92
C ALA A 38 -9.88 1.23 4.81
N LEU A 39 -10.09 1.20 6.12
CA LEU A 39 -9.02 0.95 7.09
C LEU A 39 -8.70 -0.54 7.07
N GLN A 40 -7.41 -0.86 6.99
CA GLN A 40 -6.94 -2.24 7.07
C GLN A 40 -7.33 -2.86 8.42
N ASP A 41 -8.05 -3.98 8.39
CA ASP A 41 -8.38 -4.76 9.57
C ASP A 41 -7.16 -5.53 10.09
N GLU A 42 -6.28 -4.83 10.80
CA GLU A 42 -5.03 -5.38 11.33
C GLU A 42 -5.24 -6.57 12.28
N ARG A 43 -6.47 -6.80 12.79
CA ARG A 43 -6.82 -7.99 13.57
C ARG A 43 -6.78 -9.27 12.72
N ILE A 44 -6.94 -9.17 11.40
CA ILE A 44 -6.83 -10.28 10.44
C ILE A 44 -5.37 -10.49 10.02
N TYR A 45 -4.56 -9.42 9.99
CA TYR A 45 -3.23 -9.40 9.35
C TYR A 45 -2.06 -9.63 10.32
N ALA A 46 -2.31 -9.55 11.62
CA ALA A 46 -1.26 -9.52 12.61
C ALA A 46 -0.72 -10.92 12.97
N GLU A 47 0.44 -11.27 12.41
CA GLU A 47 1.46 -12.16 13.02
C GLU A 47 2.85 -11.65 12.57
N PRO A 48 3.92 -11.55 13.39
CA PRO A 48 4.10 -11.75 14.84
C PRO A 48 4.49 -10.44 15.57
N ARG A 49 3.96 -9.27 15.17
CA ARG A 49 4.24 -8.00 15.90
C ARG A 49 3.78 -8.07 17.36
N ILE A 50 2.63 -8.74 17.54
CA ILE A 50 2.00 -9.04 18.82
C ILE A 50 2.86 -10.01 19.64
N LYS A 51 3.48 -11.03 19.03
CA LYS A 51 4.41 -11.91 19.75
C LYS A 51 5.59 -11.13 20.30
N THR A 52 6.16 -10.20 19.53
CA THR A 52 7.33 -9.43 19.96
C THR A 52 6.97 -8.35 21.00
N GLU A 53 5.83 -7.68 20.86
CA GLU A 53 5.36 -6.66 21.83
C GLU A 53 4.83 -7.31 23.13
N LEU A 54 4.07 -8.40 23.06
CA LEU A 54 3.67 -9.17 24.24
C LEU A 54 4.84 -9.89 24.91
N GLN A 55 5.85 -10.34 24.16
CA GLN A 55 7.09 -10.88 24.75
C GLN A 55 7.96 -9.77 25.36
N ALA A 56 7.94 -8.55 24.81
CA ALA A 56 8.64 -7.40 25.37
C ALA A 56 7.96 -6.88 26.64
N GLU A 57 6.62 -6.82 26.67
CA GLU A 57 5.84 -6.48 27.87
C GLU A 57 5.98 -7.58 28.95
N ALA A 58 5.90 -8.86 28.57
CA ALA A 58 6.14 -9.96 29.49
C ALA A 58 7.58 -10.03 30.03
N LYS A 59 8.59 -9.57 29.26
CA LYS A 59 9.98 -9.44 29.74
C LYS A 59 10.15 -8.25 30.68
N ASN A 60 9.52 -7.11 30.39
CA ASN A 60 9.59 -5.94 31.25
C ASN A 60 8.93 -6.19 32.61
N ASP A 61 7.82 -6.93 32.67
CA ASP A 61 7.18 -7.30 33.93
C ASP A 61 8.02 -8.27 34.79
N ILE A 62 8.87 -9.09 34.15
CA ILE A 62 9.79 -10.02 34.85
C ILE A 62 11.06 -9.28 35.31
N GLU A 63 11.54 -8.28 34.56
CA GLU A 63 12.70 -7.46 34.96
C GLU A 63 12.37 -6.46 36.07
N ILE A 64 11.13 -5.95 36.14
CA ILE A 64 10.70 -5.03 37.21
C ILE A 64 10.61 -5.75 38.58
N VAL A 65 10.37 -7.07 38.60
CA VAL A 65 10.34 -7.86 39.85
C VAL A 65 11.76 -8.33 40.26
N SER A 66 12.74 -8.33 39.36
CA SER A 66 14.07 -8.90 39.60
C SER A 66 15.23 -7.90 39.74
N ASN A 67 15.08 -6.63 39.35
CA ASN A 67 16.19 -5.65 39.40
C ASN A 67 15.87 -4.39 40.22
N GLY A 68 15.71 -4.57 41.53
CA GLY A 68 16.03 -3.53 42.51
C GLY A 68 17.55 -3.46 42.72
N GLY A 69 18.26 -2.72 41.87
CA GLY A 69 19.71 -2.52 42.02
C GLY A 69 20.36 -1.88 40.79
N GLY A 70 20.52 -0.56 40.81
CA GLY A 70 20.98 0.20 39.65
C GLY A 70 22.47 0.07 39.32
N GLN A 71 22.80 0.30 38.04
CA GLN A 71 23.93 1.13 37.62
C GLN A 71 23.81 1.48 36.12
N LYS A 72 24.02 2.76 35.79
CA LYS A 72 24.00 3.33 34.43
C LYS A 72 25.17 2.83 33.60
N LYS A 73 24.93 2.51 32.33
CA LYS A 73 25.97 2.47 31.29
C LYS A 73 25.46 3.10 30.00
N LEU A 74 26.27 4.02 29.44
CA LEU A 74 26.02 4.70 28.17
C LEU A 74 26.21 3.73 27.00
N GLU A 75 25.32 3.79 26.00
CA GLU A 75 25.51 3.16 24.70
C GLU A 75 25.47 4.19 23.55
N ASN A 76 26.42 4.01 22.63
CA ASN A 76 26.57 4.78 21.39
C ASN A 76 25.55 4.32 20.33
N PRO A 77 25.21 5.18 19.35
CA PRO A 77 24.19 4.87 18.34
C PRO A 77 24.69 3.85 17.29
N PRO A 78 23.83 2.94 16.79
CA PRO A 78 24.20 2.04 15.70
C PRO A 78 24.05 2.71 14.33
N ASN A 79 25.06 2.45 13.50
CA ASN A 79 25.23 2.86 12.10
C ASN A 79 24.34 2.00 11.17
N PRO A 80 23.78 2.52 10.07
CA PRO A 80 22.88 1.77 9.20
C PRO A 80 23.62 1.23 7.97
N LEU A 81 23.84 -0.08 7.88
CA LEU A 81 24.12 -0.78 6.62
C LEU A 81 24.08 -2.28 6.86
N ASN A 82 23.14 -2.99 6.24
CA ASN A 82 23.33 -4.38 5.88
C ASN A 82 22.78 -4.62 4.47
N SER A 83 23.71 -4.51 3.53
CA SER A 83 23.64 -5.01 2.16
C SER A 83 23.64 -6.54 2.17
N VAL A 84 22.61 -7.17 1.62
CA VAL A 84 22.67 -8.59 1.27
C VAL A 84 23.29 -8.71 -0.11
N LYS A 85 24.51 -9.27 -0.14
CA LYS A 85 25.14 -9.85 -1.32
C LYS A 85 24.36 -11.11 -1.70
N ASN A 86 23.95 -11.25 -2.95
CA ASN A 86 23.61 -12.56 -3.50
C ASN A 86 24.64 -12.93 -4.56
N GLN A 87 25.32 -14.04 -4.29
CA GLN A 87 26.16 -14.78 -5.22
C GLN A 87 25.28 -15.61 -6.16
N ASP A 88 25.71 -15.66 -7.41
CA ASP A 88 25.21 -16.57 -8.44
C ASP A 88 25.27 -18.03 -7.98
N SER A 89 24.16 -18.75 -8.15
CA SER A 89 24.18 -20.15 -8.60
C SER A 89 22.77 -20.57 -9.04
N THR A 90 22.64 -20.82 -10.33
CA THR A 90 21.55 -21.61 -10.92
C THR A 90 21.53 -23.02 -10.35
N PRO A 91 20.35 -23.66 -10.27
CA PRO A 91 20.24 -24.91 -11.01
C PRO A 91 18.90 -25.10 -11.75
N ASN A 92 19.02 -25.69 -12.94
CA ASN A 92 17.96 -26.36 -13.69
C ASN A 92 17.25 -27.40 -12.83
N ILE A 93 15.91 -27.43 -12.87
CA ILE A 93 15.13 -28.59 -12.43
C ILE A 93 14.22 -29.03 -13.58
N ASN A 94 14.54 -30.24 -14.06
CA ASN A 94 13.75 -31.03 -14.99
C ASN A 94 12.76 -31.87 -14.17
N ILE A 95 11.51 -31.94 -14.61
CA ILE A 95 10.42 -32.66 -13.95
C ILE A 95 10.39 -34.11 -14.45
N SER A 96 10.52 -35.09 -13.55
CA SER A 96 9.91 -36.43 -13.74
C SER A 96 9.88 -37.28 -12.47
N LYS A 97 8.66 -37.69 -12.10
CA LYS A 97 8.20 -39.01 -11.61
C LYS A 97 8.74 -39.67 -10.31
N LEU A 98 7.74 -39.94 -9.45
CA LEU A 98 7.38 -41.18 -8.72
C LEU A 98 8.27 -41.79 -7.61
N ASP A 99 7.53 -42.14 -6.54
CA ASP A 99 7.56 -43.36 -5.71
C ASP A 99 8.11 -43.38 -4.26
N SER A 100 7.14 -43.61 -3.36
CA SER A 100 7.09 -44.44 -2.15
C SER A 100 8.38 -44.88 -1.42
N ALA A 101 8.40 -44.75 -0.08
CA ALA A 101 8.26 -45.88 0.86
C ALA A 101 8.46 -45.46 2.34
N ASN A 102 7.78 -46.23 3.20
CA ASN A 102 7.78 -46.23 4.66
C ASN A 102 9.17 -46.36 5.32
N TYR A 103 9.30 -45.91 6.58
CA TYR A 103 9.89 -46.72 7.65
C TYR A 103 9.43 -46.22 9.03
N ALA A 104 9.00 -47.17 9.87
CA ALA A 104 8.66 -47.02 11.26
C ALA A 104 9.83 -47.44 12.17
N ASP A 105 9.65 -47.13 13.45
CA ASP A 105 10.13 -47.82 14.66
C ASP A 105 11.21 -47.17 15.56
N SER A 106 10.76 -47.08 16.82
CA SER A 106 11.43 -47.42 18.08
C SER A 106 12.17 -46.33 18.87
N ALA A 107 11.55 -45.99 20.00
CA ALA A 107 12.16 -45.42 21.20
C ALA A 107 12.86 -46.50 22.05
N PRO A 108 13.63 -46.10 23.08
CA PRO A 108 13.23 -46.53 24.42
C PRO A 108 13.32 -45.46 25.52
N ASN A 109 12.50 -45.69 26.55
CA ASN A 109 12.36 -44.97 27.82
C ASN A 109 13.57 -45.11 28.76
N ILE A 110 13.85 -44.07 29.56
CA ILE A 110 14.35 -44.19 30.94
C ILE A 110 13.67 -43.12 31.81
N ASN A 111 13.21 -43.56 32.99
CA ASN A 111 12.42 -42.83 33.97
C ASN A 111 13.24 -42.75 35.28
N ILE A 112 13.40 -41.56 35.89
CA ILE A 112 13.79 -41.40 37.31
C ILE A 112 13.03 -40.22 37.90
N ASP A 113 12.49 -40.46 39.09
CA ASP A 113 11.56 -39.70 39.91
C ASP A 113 12.23 -38.63 40.80
N SER A 114 11.46 -37.58 41.13
CA SER A 114 11.24 -37.01 42.47
C SER A 114 11.39 -35.48 42.63
N SER A 115 10.26 -34.92 43.11
CA SER A 115 10.08 -33.82 44.08
C SER A 115 9.81 -32.37 43.62
N GLN A 116 8.60 -31.94 44.05
CA GLN A 116 8.14 -30.63 44.57
C GLN A 116 7.82 -29.44 43.63
N ASP A 117 6.50 -29.16 43.62
CA ASP A 117 5.82 -27.86 43.71
C ASP A 117 6.30 -26.67 42.87
N SER A 118 5.53 -26.38 41.82
CA SER A 118 4.68 -25.17 41.80
C SER A 118 3.85 -25.16 40.51
N THR A 119 2.55 -25.40 40.64
CA THR A 119 1.59 -25.19 39.56
C THR A 119 1.44 -23.69 39.32
N ILE A 120 2.29 -23.14 38.45
CA ILE A 120 2.03 -21.83 37.84
C ILE A 120 0.92 -22.04 36.81
N ASN A 121 -0.26 -21.54 37.15
CA ASN A 121 -1.42 -21.50 36.28
C ASN A 121 -1.09 -20.62 35.05
N LEU A 122 -0.80 -21.26 33.91
CA LEU A 122 -0.43 -20.61 32.64
C LEU A 122 -1.64 -20.27 31.75
N ASP A 123 -2.87 -20.54 32.20
CA ASP A 123 -4.07 -20.47 31.35
C ASP A 123 -4.77 -19.10 31.28
N SER A 124 -4.27 -18.06 31.96
CA SER A 124 -4.94 -16.74 31.99
C SER A 124 -4.37 -15.67 31.06
N LYS A 125 -3.22 -15.89 30.41
CA LYS A 125 -2.52 -14.87 29.60
C LYS A 125 -2.98 -14.67 28.14
N PRO A 126 -3.46 -15.69 27.37
CA PRO A 126 -3.78 -15.45 25.96
C PRO A 126 -5.07 -14.63 25.75
N HIS A 127 -5.97 -14.65 26.73
CA HIS A 127 -7.25 -13.93 26.63
C HIS A 127 -7.09 -12.41 26.86
N SER A 128 -6.23 -12.00 27.79
CA SER A 128 -5.98 -10.57 28.09
C SER A 128 -5.26 -9.86 26.95
N ALA A 129 -4.28 -10.52 26.32
CA ALA A 129 -3.54 -9.99 25.17
C ALA A 129 -4.43 -9.79 23.94
N THR A 130 -5.32 -10.73 23.66
CA THR A 130 -6.29 -10.62 22.56
C THR A 130 -7.26 -9.48 22.78
N LEU A 131 -7.74 -9.30 24.01
CA LEU A 131 -8.64 -8.22 24.39
C LEU A 131 -7.96 -6.84 24.31
N ALA A 132 -6.68 -6.75 24.71
CA ALA A 132 -5.88 -5.53 24.61
C ALA A 132 -5.70 -5.10 23.14
N LEU A 133 -5.38 -6.06 22.24
CA LEU A 133 -5.28 -5.79 20.80
C LEU A 133 -6.59 -5.30 20.21
N GLN A 134 -7.71 -5.98 20.52
CA GLN A 134 -9.03 -5.56 20.05
C GLN A 134 -9.36 -4.15 20.53
N THR A 135 -9.05 -3.84 21.78
CA THR A 135 -9.29 -2.51 22.36
C THR A 135 -8.42 -1.45 21.68
N ALA A 136 -7.13 -1.72 21.45
CA ALA A 136 -6.22 -0.80 20.77
C ALA A 136 -6.67 -0.51 19.33
N PHE A 137 -7.06 -1.56 18.58
CA PHE A 137 -7.58 -1.39 17.23
C PHE A 137 -8.90 -0.61 17.20
N LEU A 138 -9.80 -0.84 18.16
CA LEU A 138 -11.05 -0.09 18.25
C LEU A 138 -10.80 1.40 18.52
N ASN A 139 -9.83 1.75 19.36
CA ASN A 139 -9.47 3.16 19.58
C ASN A 139 -8.96 3.82 18.30
N ILE A 140 -8.08 3.13 17.56
CA ILE A 140 -7.59 3.60 16.26
C ILE A 140 -8.76 3.77 15.28
N LEU A 141 -9.67 2.79 15.20
CA LEU A 141 -10.84 2.89 14.34
C LEU A 141 -11.70 4.11 14.71
N GLN A 142 -11.86 4.43 16.00
CA GLN A 142 -12.55 5.64 16.44
C GLN A 142 -11.84 6.93 15.98
N ASP A 143 -10.51 6.95 16.02
CA ASP A 143 -9.73 8.08 15.50
C ASP A 143 -9.97 8.32 14.00
N PHE A 144 -10.16 7.27 13.20
CA PHE A 144 -10.57 7.43 11.80
C PHE A 144 -12.05 7.82 11.68
N LYS A 145 -12.93 7.19 12.46
CA LYS A 145 -14.39 7.38 12.41
C LYS A 145 -14.83 8.81 12.75
N GLN A 146 -14.05 9.58 13.50
CA GLN A 146 -14.36 10.99 13.76
C GLN A 146 -14.45 11.85 12.48
N TYR A 147 -13.88 11.39 11.35
CA TYR A 147 -13.96 12.07 10.06
C TYR A 147 -15.15 11.63 9.20
N GLU A 148 -15.96 10.66 9.65
CA GLU A 148 -17.18 10.27 8.95
C GLU A 148 -18.18 11.42 8.92
N ASN A 149 -18.87 11.55 7.79
CA ASN A 149 -19.99 12.45 7.62
C ASN A 149 -20.88 11.93 6.48
N SER A 150 -21.83 12.74 6.00
CA SER A 150 -22.72 12.36 4.91
C SER A 150 -22.01 12.02 3.58
N ASN A 151 -20.76 12.45 3.40
CA ASN A 151 -19.97 12.29 2.19
C ASN A 151 -18.75 11.36 2.35
N ILE A 152 -18.22 11.24 3.56
CA ILE A 152 -17.07 10.37 3.89
C ILE A 152 -17.54 9.18 4.70
N LYS A 153 -17.24 7.98 4.22
CA LYS A 153 -17.50 6.72 4.92
C LYS A 153 -16.18 6.00 5.22
N ILE A 154 -15.99 5.61 6.48
CA ILE A 154 -14.89 4.78 6.93
C ILE A 154 -15.43 3.35 7.14
N ILE A 155 -14.86 2.40 6.42
CA ILE A 155 -15.17 0.97 6.54
C ILE A 155 -13.90 0.20 6.84
N LEU A 156 -14.02 -1.08 7.17
CA LEU A 156 -12.89 -2.00 7.15
C LEU A 156 -12.78 -2.63 5.76
N ASP A 157 -11.56 -2.94 5.32
CA ASP A 157 -11.38 -3.78 4.13
C ASP A 157 -11.97 -5.19 4.33
N SER A 158 -11.97 -5.69 5.57
CA SER A 158 -12.67 -6.91 5.95
C SER A 158 -14.20 -6.84 5.83
N ASP A 159 -14.81 -5.64 5.71
CA ASP A 159 -16.26 -5.53 5.49
C ASP A 159 -16.69 -6.04 4.11
N PHE A 160 -15.77 -6.08 3.13
CA PHE A 160 -16.06 -6.51 1.75
C PHE A 160 -15.06 -7.50 1.16
N ALA A 161 -13.86 -7.63 1.73
CA ALA A 161 -12.81 -8.48 1.20
C ALA A 161 -12.44 -9.64 2.15
N LYS A 162 -13.15 -9.86 3.27
CA LYS A 162 -12.80 -10.85 4.31
C LYS A 162 -12.31 -12.19 3.77
N ASP A 163 -13.03 -12.76 2.82
CA ASP A 163 -12.77 -14.10 2.28
C ASP A 163 -11.56 -14.15 1.32
N TYR A 164 -11.02 -12.99 0.94
CA TYR A 164 -9.91 -12.85 -0.01
C TYR A 164 -8.61 -12.43 0.66
N LEU A 165 -8.68 -11.94 1.89
CA LEU A 165 -7.54 -11.38 2.61
C LEU A 165 -6.63 -12.48 3.14
N ILE A 166 -5.32 -12.28 2.97
CA ILE A 166 -4.31 -13.22 3.45
C ILE A 166 -3.87 -12.88 4.88
N THR A 167 -3.66 -13.90 5.70
CA THR A 167 -3.27 -13.75 7.11
C THR A 167 -1.76 -13.77 7.33
N HIS A 168 -0.99 -14.25 6.36
CA HIS A 168 0.45 -14.36 6.42
C HIS A 168 1.09 -14.03 5.07
N SER A 169 2.33 -13.57 5.10
CA SER A 169 3.07 -13.25 3.88
C SER A 169 3.59 -14.54 3.25
N PRO A 170 3.35 -14.80 1.95
CA PRO A 170 4.01 -15.91 1.26
C PRO A 170 5.53 -15.81 1.34
N PRO A 171 6.27 -16.93 1.33
CA PRO A 171 7.74 -16.92 1.31
C PRO A 171 8.27 -16.08 0.14
N ASN A 172 9.31 -15.27 0.37
CA ASN A 172 9.94 -14.42 -0.64
C ASN A 172 8.99 -13.43 -1.34
N SER A 173 7.91 -13.00 -0.67
CA SER A 173 6.93 -12.04 -1.21
C SER A 173 6.87 -10.74 -0.40
N LEU A 174 6.02 -9.81 -0.84
CA LEU A 174 5.73 -8.59 -0.08
C LEU A 174 4.93 -8.90 1.18
N LYS A 175 4.94 -7.96 2.14
CA LYS A 175 4.21 -8.12 3.40
C LYS A 175 2.70 -8.30 3.15
N ALA A 176 2.06 -9.13 3.97
CA ALA A 176 0.63 -9.42 3.88
C ALA A 176 -0.24 -8.17 3.82
N GLY A 177 0.03 -7.16 4.66
CA GLY A 177 -0.70 -5.89 4.62
C GLY A 177 -0.60 -5.17 3.26
N TYR A 178 0.57 -5.22 2.61
CA TYR A 178 0.74 -4.65 1.26
C TYR A 178 -0.12 -5.42 0.25
N LEU A 179 0.00 -6.75 0.24
CA LEU A 179 -0.77 -7.59 -0.68
C LEU A 179 -2.28 -7.42 -0.47
N ASN A 180 -2.73 -7.32 0.78
CA ASN A 180 -4.12 -7.08 1.13
C ASN A 180 -4.62 -5.72 0.68
N GLN A 181 -3.77 -4.69 0.66
CA GLN A 181 -4.11 -3.39 0.09
C GLN A 181 -4.48 -3.53 -1.41
N GLU A 182 -3.66 -4.27 -2.15
CA GLU A 182 -3.87 -4.50 -3.59
C GLU A 182 -5.10 -5.38 -3.85
N ILE A 183 -5.30 -6.41 -3.03
CA ILE A 183 -6.50 -7.25 -3.06
C ILE A 183 -7.75 -6.40 -2.79
N ALA A 184 -7.73 -5.56 -1.76
CA ALA A 184 -8.86 -4.71 -1.39
C ALA A 184 -9.22 -3.72 -2.52
N LYS A 185 -8.23 -3.11 -3.19
CA LYS A 185 -8.45 -2.24 -4.36
C LYS A 185 -9.13 -2.98 -5.52
N LEU A 186 -8.72 -4.22 -5.83
CA LEU A 186 -9.35 -5.04 -6.87
C LEU A 186 -10.73 -5.55 -6.46
N ALA A 187 -10.94 -5.90 -5.20
CA ALA A 187 -12.17 -6.53 -4.71
C ALA A 187 -13.28 -5.53 -4.36
N PHE A 188 -12.99 -4.23 -4.23
CA PHE A 188 -13.96 -3.24 -3.76
C PHE A 188 -15.26 -3.18 -4.58
N PHE A 189 -15.23 -3.47 -5.88
CA PHE A 189 -16.45 -3.53 -6.71
C PHE A 189 -17.49 -4.52 -6.19
N GLU A 190 -17.09 -5.55 -5.46
CA GLU A 190 -17.98 -6.57 -4.89
C GLU A 190 -18.90 -6.00 -3.80
N SER A 191 -18.52 -4.88 -3.19
CA SER A 191 -19.37 -4.14 -2.25
C SER A 191 -20.62 -3.53 -2.89
N ASN A 192 -20.64 -3.40 -4.22
CA ASN A 192 -21.68 -2.70 -5.00
C ASN A 192 -21.96 -1.25 -4.51
N ILE A 193 -20.97 -0.60 -3.89
CA ILE A 193 -21.08 0.78 -3.42
C ILE A 193 -21.04 1.76 -4.58
N ALA A 194 -20.17 1.56 -5.59
CA ALA A 194 -20.00 2.47 -6.71
C ALA A 194 -19.84 1.75 -8.07
N GLU A 195 -20.29 2.40 -9.16
CA GLU A 195 -20.07 1.97 -10.55
C GLU A 195 -18.63 2.19 -10.98
N HIS A 196 -18.06 3.31 -10.53
CA HIS A 196 -16.67 3.71 -10.75
C HIS A 196 -16.05 4.22 -9.46
N TYR A 197 -14.77 3.97 -9.25
CA TYR A 197 -14.06 4.49 -8.09
C TYR A 197 -12.62 4.85 -8.41
N LEU A 198 -12.20 6.06 -8.03
CA LEU A 198 -10.81 6.49 -8.15
C LEU A 198 -10.04 6.01 -6.93
N CYS A 199 -9.21 4.99 -7.13
CA CYS A 199 -8.27 4.50 -6.14
C CYS A 199 -7.16 5.53 -5.93
N ILE A 200 -6.97 5.97 -4.68
CA ILE A 200 -5.87 6.84 -4.24
C ILE A 200 -5.27 6.33 -2.94
N ASP A 201 -4.00 6.66 -2.70
CA ASP A 201 -3.31 6.35 -1.46
C ASP A 201 -3.39 7.53 -0.48
N SER A 202 -3.23 7.24 0.82
CA SER A 202 -3.42 8.23 1.89
C SER A 202 -2.37 9.35 1.91
N ASP A 203 -1.29 9.23 1.13
CA ASP A 203 -0.28 10.27 0.92
C ASP A 203 -0.62 11.26 -0.22
N THR A 204 -1.86 11.19 -0.73
CA THR A 204 -2.45 12.13 -1.68
C THR A 204 -2.89 13.44 -1.00
N ILE A 205 -2.57 14.58 -1.61
CA ILE A 205 -2.96 15.92 -1.16
C ILE A 205 -3.60 16.68 -2.32
N PHE A 206 -4.86 17.09 -2.14
CA PHE A 206 -5.56 17.92 -3.12
C PHE A 206 -5.07 19.36 -3.05
N ILE A 207 -4.82 19.98 -4.21
CA ILE A 207 -4.23 21.33 -4.28
C ILE A 207 -5.14 22.35 -4.96
N ARG A 208 -6.21 21.90 -5.63
CA ARG A 208 -7.22 22.77 -6.24
C ARG A 208 -8.60 22.12 -6.17
N ASP A 209 -9.61 22.95 -6.36
CA ASP A 209 -10.99 22.50 -6.44
C ASP A 209 -11.18 21.54 -7.63
N PHE A 210 -12.06 20.56 -7.46
CA PHE A 210 -12.36 19.55 -8.47
C PHE A 210 -13.85 19.19 -8.50
N GLY A 211 -14.27 18.62 -9.63
CA GLY A 211 -15.63 18.14 -9.88
C GLY A 211 -15.65 16.93 -10.81
N MET A 212 -16.84 16.43 -11.15
CA MET A 212 -17.01 15.23 -11.97
C MET A 212 -16.35 15.33 -13.36
N ALA A 213 -16.28 16.53 -13.92
CA ALA A 213 -15.64 16.79 -15.22
C ALA A 213 -14.11 16.54 -15.22
N ASP A 214 -13.47 16.54 -14.04
CA ASP A 214 -12.06 16.15 -13.92
C ASP A 214 -11.85 14.64 -14.10
N PHE A 215 -12.91 13.83 -13.94
CA PHE A 215 -12.82 12.36 -13.89
C PHE A 215 -13.55 11.67 -15.05
N PHE A 216 -14.44 12.38 -15.74
CA PHE A 216 -15.25 11.85 -16.83
C PHE A 216 -15.17 12.74 -18.07
N ALA A 217 -15.09 12.09 -19.24
CA ALA A 217 -15.13 12.76 -20.54
C ALA A 217 -16.55 13.22 -20.91
N ASP A 218 -17.56 12.50 -20.42
CA ASP A 218 -18.98 12.76 -20.63
C ASP A 218 -19.80 12.18 -19.47
N SER A 219 -21.13 12.13 -19.57
CA SER A 219 -21.97 11.61 -18.49
C SER A 219 -21.80 10.11 -18.22
N LEU A 220 -21.08 9.34 -19.03
CA LEU A 220 -20.97 7.88 -18.91
C LEU A 220 -19.52 7.37 -18.90
N THR A 221 -18.58 8.10 -19.48
CA THR A 221 -17.24 7.61 -19.79
C THR A 221 -16.19 8.14 -18.81
N PRO A 222 -15.68 7.32 -17.87
CA PRO A 222 -14.57 7.72 -17.01
C PRO A 222 -13.27 7.82 -17.83
N TYR A 223 -12.37 8.71 -17.41
CA TYR A 223 -11.02 8.74 -17.93
C TYR A 223 -10.21 7.52 -17.47
N ILE A 224 -9.20 7.14 -18.26
CA ILE A 224 -8.23 6.11 -17.90
C ILE A 224 -6.79 6.64 -18.01
N VAL A 225 -5.95 6.29 -17.04
CA VAL A 225 -4.52 6.61 -17.05
C VAL A 225 -3.78 5.42 -17.63
N LEU A 226 -3.16 5.62 -18.80
CA LEU A 226 -2.38 4.59 -19.50
C LEU A 226 -1.01 5.15 -19.89
N CYS A 227 -0.05 5.03 -19.00
CA CYS A 227 1.32 5.54 -19.10
C CYS A 227 2.34 4.40 -19.27
N GLN A 228 3.59 4.72 -19.57
CA GLN A 228 4.68 3.74 -19.72
C GLN A 228 5.70 3.81 -18.58
N ASP A 229 5.35 4.44 -17.46
CA ASP A 229 6.22 4.66 -16.29
C ASP A 229 7.60 5.28 -16.64
N LYS A 230 7.66 6.10 -17.71
CA LYS A 230 8.93 6.70 -18.19
C LYS A 230 9.63 7.55 -17.13
N ASP A 231 8.87 8.32 -16.35
CA ASP A 231 9.41 9.12 -15.26
C ASP A 231 10.16 8.23 -14.25
N LEU A 232 9.59 7.09 -13.89
CA LEU A 232 10.21 6.13 -12.97
C LEU A 232 11.49 5.51 -13.55
N HIS A 233 11.49 5.19 -14.85
CA HIS A 233 12.66 4.64 -15.55
C HIS A 233 13.78 5.67 -15.77
N SER A 234 13.46 6.96 -15.77
CA SER A 234 14.43 8.03 -16.02
C SER A 234 15.23 8.45 -14.79
N THR A 235 14.77 8.09 -13.58
CA THR A 235 15.39 8.49 -12.32
C THR A 235 16.25 7.37 -11.76
N SER A 236 17.56 7.59 -11.66
CA SER A 236 18.55 6.59 -11.19
C SER A 236 18.21 5.98 -9.82
N TYR A 237 17.61 6.76 -8.92
CA TYR A 237 17.17 6.29 -7.61
C TYR A 237 16.16 5.13 -7.70
N TYR A 238 15.33 5.07 -8.74
CA TYR A 238 14.28 4.05 -8.91
C TYR A 238 14.65 2.94 -9.89
N GLU A 239 15.84 2.94 -10.48
CA GLU A 239 16.16 2.06 -11.59
C GLU A 239 15.88 0.58 -11.30
N ALA A 240 16.29 0.10 -10.12
CA ALA A 240 16.04 -1.29 -9.69
C ALA A 240 14.55 -1.58 -9.55
N PHE A 241 13.81 -0.71 -8.87
CA PHE A 241 12.36 -0.83 -8.70
C PHE A 241 11.63 -0.77 -10.04
N ALA A 242 12.02 0.15 -10.93
CA ALA A 242 11.45 0.30 -12.26
C ALA A 242 11.66 -0.96 -13.12
N LYS A 243 12.84 -1.58 -13.03
CA LYS A 243 13.13 -2.86 -13.71
C LYS A 243 12.27 -4.00 -13.20
N GLU A 244 12.16 -4.18 -11.88
CA GLU A 244 11.30 -5.22 -11.29
C GLU A 244 9.82 -4.98 -11.64
N ARG A 245 9.39 -3.72 -11.56
CA ARG A 245 8.04 -3.33 -11.93
C ARG A 245 7.72 -3.65 -13.39
N LEU A 246 8.62 -3.31 -14.31
CA LEU A 246 8.46 -3.62 -15.74
C LEU A 246 8.35 -5.14 -15.99
N ARG A 247 9.11 -5.96 -15.26
CA ARG A 247 8.97 -7.43 -15.33
C ARG A 247 7.61 -7.90 -14.80
N GLY A 248 7.12 -7.32 -13.70
CA GLY A 248 5.77 -7.59 -13.19
C GLY A 248 4.68 -7.23 -14.20
N ILE A 249 4.76 -6.05 -14.82
CA ILE A 249 3.80 -5.63 -15.85
C ILE A 249 3.83 -6.59 -17.05
N LYS A 250 5.01 -7.01 -17.51
CA LYS A 250 5.14 -8.01 -18.59
C LYS A 250 4.43 -9.32 -18.21
N ARG A 251 4.69 -9.86 -17.01
CA ARG A 251 4.01 -11.06 -16.51
C ARG A 251 2.49 -10.92 -16.53
N ILE A 252 1.96 -9.76 -16.13
CA ILE A 252 0.52 -9.47 -16.20
C ILE A 252 0.02 -9.47 -17.64
N PHE A 253 0.71 -8.77 -18.56
CA PHE A 253 0.30 -8.67 -19.96
C PHE A 253 0.32 -10.03 -20.66
N ASP A 254 1.37 -10.82 -20.41
CA ASP A 254 1.51 -12.18 -20.92
C ASP A 254 0.38 -13.07 -20.36
N PHE A 255 0.10 -12.97 -19.06
CA PHE A 255 -0.98 -13.73 -18.42
C PHE A 255 -2.37 -13.35 -18.96
N ILE A 256 -2.62 -12.05 -19.15
CA ILE A 256 -3.86 -11.54 -19.72
C ILE A 256 -3.91 -11.83 -21.22
N ASP A 257 -2.85 -12.31 -21.87
CA ASP A 257 -2.77 -12.47 -23.33
C ASP A 257 -3.09 -11.15 -24.05
N LEU A 258 -2.42 -10.08 -23.61
CA LEU A 258 -2.49 -8.75 -24.22
C LEU A 258 -1.19 -8.44 -24.97
N ALA A 259 -1.23 -8.61 -26.29
CA ALA A 259 -0.11 -8.29 -27.18
C ALA A 259 0.01 -6.77 -27.42
N ASP A 260 0.45 -6.02 -26.41
CA ASP A 260 0.80 -4.60 -26.54
C ASP A 260 2.22 -4.32 -26.02
N LEU A 261 3.16 -4.15 -26.96
CA LEU A 261 4.57 -3.89 -26.68
C LEU A 261 4.84 -2.59 -25.92
N ARG A 262 3.87 -1.67 -25.89
CA ARG A 262 4.01 -0.38 -25.18
C ARG A 262 3.89 -0.54 -23.67
N LEU A 263 3.26 -1.64 -23.21
CA LEU A 263 3.06 -1.97 -21.79
C LEU A 263 2.40 -0.83 -20.99
N ARG A 264 1.31 -0.26 -21.55
CA ARG A 264 0.64 0.89 -20.95
C ARG A 264 -0.09 0.52 -19.65
N THR A 265 0.18 1.24 -18.58
CA THR A 265 -0.25 0.93 -17.21
C THR A 265 -0.52 2.20 -16.39
N CYS A 266 -0.90 2.02 -15.13
CA CYS A 266 -0.89 3.06 -14.12
C CYS A 266 -0.13 2.53 -12.87
N HIS A 267 0.50 3.44 -12.10
CA HIS A 267 1.26 3.08 -10.90
C HIS A 267 0.83 3.83 -9.62
N ASN A 268 -0.05 4.83 -9.68
CA ASN A 268 -0.42 5.64 -8.50
C ASN A 268 -1.92 5.76 -8.27
N SER A 269 -2.69 6.13 -9.30
CA SER A 269 -4.10 6.46 -9.15
C SER A 269 -4.88 6.12 -10.41
N GLN A 270 -5.92 5.30 -10.27
CA GLN A 270 -6.71 4.86 -11.40
C GLN A 270 -8.19 4.79 -11.04
N ILE A 271 -9.04 5.24 -11.98
CA ILE A 271 -10.47 4.97 -11.92
C ILE A 271 -10.72 3.52 -12.31
N PHE A 272 -11.19 2.73 -11.36
CA PHE A 272 -11.68 1.38 -11.60
C PHE A 272 -13.16 1.41 -11.94
N SER A 273 -13.58 0.53 -12.84
CA SER A 273 -14.98 0.30 -13.16
C SER A 273 -15.40 -1.06 -12.65
N SER A 274 -16.50 -1.08 -11.90
CA SER A 274 -17.13 -2.30 -11.40
C SER A 274 -17.59 -3.21 -12.55
N LYS A 275 -17.94 -2.65 -13.72
CA LYS A 275 -18.26 -3.41 -14.94
C LYS A 275 -17.04 -4.19 -15.44
N ILE A 276 -15.89 -3.52 -15.51
CA ILE A 276 -14.62 -4.11 -15.98
C ILE A 276 -14.15 -5.18 -15.00
N LEU A 277 -14.16 -4.90 -13.70
CA LEU A 277 -13.71 -5.85 -12.68
C LEU A 277 -14.63 -7.06 -12.55
N ARG A 278 -15.95 -6.90 -12.70
CA ARG A 278 -16.89 -8.02 -12.75
C ARG A 278 -16.65 -8.93 -13.95
N SER A 279 -16.36 -8.33 -15.12
CA SER A 279 -15.92 -9.09 -16.30
C SER A 279 -14.57 -9.74 -16.07
N PHE A 280 -13.62 -9.07 -15.42
CA PHE A 280 -12.31 -9.64 -15.11
C PHE A 280 -12.42 -10.86 -14.20
N LYS A 281 -13.22 -10.77 -13.14
CA LYS A 281 -13.48 -11.86 -12.21
C LYS A 281 -14.10 -13.06 -12.94
N SER A 282 -15.17 -12.84 -13.70
CA SER A 282 -15.86 -13.93 -14.41
C SER A 282 -15.06 -14.55 -15.56
N GLU A 283 -14.43 -13.72 -16.40
CA GLU A 283 -13.79 -14.19 -17.63
C GLU A 283 -12.34 -14.65 -17.43
N ILE A 284 -11.65 -14.16 -16.40
CA ILE A 284 -10.26 -14.53 -16.11
C ILE A 284 -10.18 -15.33 -14.83
N MET A 285 -10.64 -14.79 -13.71
CA MET A 285 -10.39 -15.43 -12.41
C MET A 285 -11.17 -16.74 -12.25
N GLU A 286 -12.49 -16.70 -12.41
CA GLU A 286 -13.37 -17.85 -12.18
C GLU A 286 -13.12 -18.97 -13.20
N LYS A 287 -12.93 -18.64 -14.48
CA LYS A 287 -12.62 -19.62 -15.54
C LYS A 287 -11.28 -20.35 -15.34
N ASN A 288 -10.33 -19.70 -14.67
CA ASN A 288 -9.01 -20.29 -14.38
C ASN A 288 -8.88 -20.72 -12.91
N HIS A 289 -9.97 -20.71 -12.13
CA HIS A 289 -9.99 -21.07 -10.71
C HIS A 289 -9.00 -20.28 -9.84
N LEU A 290 -8.88 -18.97 -10.10
CA LEU A 290 -7.93 -18.08 -9.42
C LEU A 290 -8.58 -17.29 -8.29
N THR A 291 -7.84 -17.13 -7.22
CA THR A 291 -8.10 -16.16 -6.15
C THR A 291 -7.38 -14.84 -6.42
N TYR A 292 -7.73 -13.78 -5.67
CA TYR A 292 -6.96 -12.54 -5.72
C TYR A 292 -5.50 -12.74 -5.24
N ALA A 293 -5.27 -13.65 -4.28
CA ALA A 293 -3.92 -13.98 -3.82
C ALA A 293 -3.06 -14.59 -4.93
N ASP A 294 -3.65 -15.41 -5.82
CA ASP A 294 -2.95 -15.96 -6.98
C ASP A 294 -2.51 -14.86 -7.96
N LEU A 295 -3.36 -13.85 -8.18
CA LEU A 295 -2.98 -12.68 -8.98
C LEU A 295 -1.79 -11.93 -8.37
N MET A 296 -1.79 -11.77 -7.04
CA MET A 296 -0.71 -11.10 -6.32
C MET A 296 0.60 -11.89 -6.37
N ALA A 297 0.53 -13.22 -6.38
CA ALA A 297 1.69 -14.10 -6.53
C ALA A 297 2.33 -13.98 -7.93
N ILE A 298 1.52 -13.77 -8.98
CA ILE A 298 2.04 -13.47 -10.33
C ILE A 298 2.68 -12.08 -10.34
N SER A 299 1.94 -11.05 -9.89
CA SER A 299 2.47 -9.68 -9.80
C SER A 299 1.56 -8.82 -8.91
N PRO A 300 2.10 -8.16 -7.86
CA PRO A 300 1.31 -7.40 -6.90
C PRO A 300 1.07 -5.96 -7.35
N PHE A 301 0.54 -5.79 -8.57
CA PHE A 301 0.25 -4.47 -9.16
C PHE A 301 -1.20 -4.42 -9.64
N GLU A 302 -2.11 -4.12 -8.72
CA GLU A 302 -3.54 -3.94 -8.92
C GLU A 302 -3.89 -3.00 -10.09
N PHE A 303 -3.21 -1.86 -10.17
CA PHE A 303 -3.45 -0.90 -11.27
C PHE A 303 -3.07 -1.49 -12.62
N SER A 304 -2.02 -2.32 -12.65
CA SER A 304 -1.54 -2.96 -13.87
C SER A 304 -2.47 -4.11 -14.30
N TRP A 305 -2.99 -4.89 -13.35
CA TRP A 305 -4.03 -5.89 -13.60
C TRP A 305 -5.28 -5.27 -14.24
N TYR A 306 -5.81 -4.22 -13.63
CA TYR A 306 -6.96 -3.50 -14.16
C TYR A 306 -6.66 -2.91 -15.55
N SER A 307 -5.52 -2.23 -15.72
CA SER A 307 -5.16 -1.56 -16.98
C SER A 307 -4.97 -2.56 -18.13
N ALA A 308 -4.35 -3.71 -17.88
CA ALA A 308 -4.18 -4.76 -18.88
C ALA A 308 -5.54 -5.32 -19.31
N TYR A 309 -6.39 -5.68 -18.34
CA TYR A 309 -7.70 -6.25 -18.66
C TYR A 309 -8.63 -5.24 -19.32
N PHE A 310 -8.61 -3.96 -18.91
CA PHE A 310 -9.36 -2.88 -19.57
C PHE A 310 -9.02 -2.81 -21.07
N GLN A 311 -7.73 -2.82 -21.41
CA GLN A 311 -7.25 -2.75 -22.79
C GLN A 311 -7.64 -4.00 -23.60
N LYS A 312 -7.69 -5.17 -22.96
CA LYS A 312 -8.14 -6.42 -23.59
C LYS A 312 -9.64 -6.44 -23.86
N CYS A 313 -10.46 -6.18 -22.84
CA CYS A 313 -11.90 -6.40 -22.92
C CYS A 313 -12.67 -5.30 -23.66
N LYS A 314 -12.15 -4.06 -23.68
CA LYS A 314 -12.73 -2.90 -24.40
C LYS A 314 -14.23 -2.66 -24.14
N LEU A 315 -14.70 -3.01 -22.93
CA LEU A 315 -16.11 -2.88 -22.55
C LEU A 315 -16.56 -1.43 -22.28
N ILE A 316 -15.59 -0.51 -22.17
CA ILE A 316 -15.75 0.93 -21.98
C ILE A 316 -14.84 1.61 -22.99
N LYS A 317 -15.30 2.72 -23.57
CA LYS A 317 -14.52 3.53 -24.50
C LYS A 317 -13.24 4.03 -23.83
N GLU A 318 -12.09 3.82 -24.46
CA GLU A 318 -10.82 4.36 -24.01
C GLU A 318 -10.79 5.88 -24.25
N VAL A 319 -10.81 6.66 -23.17
CA VAL A 319 -10.49 8.09 -23.20
C VAL A 319 -9.29 8.30 -22.27
N GLN A 320 -8.10 8.17 -22.85
CA GLN A 320 -6.84 8.21 -22.13
C GLN A 320 -6.48 9.65 -21.72
N ILE A 321 -5.93 9.80 -20.51
CA ILE A 321 -5.34 11.04 -20.00
C ILE A 321 -3.98 10.78 -19.32
N GLU A 322 -3.28 11.87 -18.99
CA GLU A 322 -2.15 11.85 -18.06
C GLU A 322 -2.60 11.65 -16.59
N PRO A 323 -1.69 11.28 -15.66
CA PRO A 323 -2.05 11.07 -14.26
C PRO A 323 -2.73 12.28 -13.59
N PHE A 324 -3.76 12.01 -12.78
CA PHE A 324 -4.52 13.03 -12.03
C PHE A 324 -3.67 13.82 -11.02
N PHE A 325 -2.67 13.15 -10.45
CA PHE A 325 -1.83 13.68 -9.37
C PHE A 325 -0.36 13.71 -9.79
N LYS A 326 0.36 14.76 -9.39
CA LYS A 326 1.81 14.80 -9.52
C LYS A 326 2.46 13.99 -8.41
N MET A 327 3.08 12.89 -8.77
CA MET A 327 3.92 12.11 -7.85
C MET A 327 5.27 12.79 -7.65
N TYR A 328 5.63 13.01 -6.39
CA TYR A 328 7.01 13.24 -5.99
C TYR A 328 7.53 11.97 -5.35
N HIS A 329 8.38 11.27 -6.08
CA HIS A 329 8.95 10.03 -5.61
C HIS A 329 10.06 10.28 -4.60
N THR A 330 10.82 11.39 -4.72
CA THR A 330 11.86 11.75 -3.74
C THR A 330 11.67 13.14 -3.13
N LYS A 331 12.25 13.32 -1.93
CA LYS A 331 12.40 14.64 -1.29
C LYS A 331 13.13 15.65 -2.17
N ALA A 332 14.11 15.17 -2.95
CA ALA A 332 14.89 16.01 -3.85
C ALA A 332 14.01 16.56 -4.99
N GLU A 333 13.18 15.72 -5.62
CA GLU A 333 12.23 16.16 -6.65
C GLU A 333 11.27 17.22 -6.09
N TYR A 334 10.71 16.98 -4.91
CA TYR A 334 9.83 17.96 -4.26
C TYR A 334 10.57 19.27 -3.97
N ALA A 335 11.76 19.21 -3.38
CA ALA A 335 12.56 20.39 -3.07
C ALA A 335 12.95 21.18 -4.33
N LEU A 336 13.38 20.50 -5.39
CA LEU A 336 13.75 21.10 -6.68
C LEU A 336 12.55 21.77 -7.35
N ASP A 337 11.38 21.14 -7.34
CA ASP A 337 10.17 21.75 -7.87
C ASP A 337 9.77 22.97 -7.04
N ARG A 338 9.87 22.91 -5.71
CA ARG A 338 9.61 24.04 -4.81
C ARG A 338 10.58 25.22 -4.99
N LEU A 339 11.82 24.92 -5.36
CA LEU A 339 12.93 25.84 -5.63
C LEU A 339 12.83 26.51 -6.99
N SER A 340 12.43 25.73 -7.99
CA SER A 340 12.14 26.23 -9.31
C SER A 340 11.09 27.34 -9.20
N SER A 341 11.14 28.36 -10.06
CA SER A 341 10.13 29.42 -10.08
C SER A 341 8.73 28.93 -10.50
N ARG A 342 8.50 27.61 -10.59
CA ARG A 342 7.17 27.03 -10.76
C ARG A 342 6.30 27.42 -9.57
N ASN A 343 5.35 28.31 -9.85
CA ASN A 343 4.37 28.74 -8.88
C ASN A 343 3.41 27.58 -8.59
N LEU A 344 2.94 27.46 -7.35
CA LEU A 344 1.88 26.54 -6.96
C LEU A 344 0.66 26.69 -7.90
N GLU A 345 0.37 27.89 -8.36
CA GLU A 345 -0.70 28.17 -9.33
C GLU A 345 -0.51 27.46 -10.67
N HIS A 346 0.74 27.32 -11.14
CA HIS A 346 1.00 26.55 -12.35
C HIS A 346 0.73 25.06 -12.10
N LEU A 347 1.14 24.52 -10.96
CA LEU A 347 0.88 23.11 -10.62
C LEU A 347 -0.63 22.83 -10.52
N LYS A 348 -1.39 23.72 -9.85
CA LYS A 348 -2.85 23.65 -9.76
C LYS A 348 -3.53 23.63 -11.14
N SER A 349 -2.98 24.33 -12.13
CA SER A 349 -3.54 24.33 -13.49
C SER A 349 -3.37 23.00 -14.24
N GLN A 350 -2.47 22.12 -13.77
CA GLN A 350 -2.12 20.87 -14.45
C GLN A 350 -2.59 19.63 -13.69
N TYR A 351 -2.59 19.66 -12.36
CA TYR A 351 -2.91 18.50 -11.52
C TYR A 351 -3.99 18.85 -10.49
N ILE A 352 -4.80 17.85 -10.14
CA ILE A 352 -5.82 17.95 -9.08
C ILE A 352 -5.15 17.97 -7.70
N GLY A 353 -4.05 17.24 -7.57
CA GLY A 353 -3.30 17.10 -6.34
C GLY A 353 -1.87 16.64 -6.57
N VAL A 354 -1.19 16.38 -5.46
CA VAL A 354 0.17 15.83 -5.41
C VAL A 354 0.19 14.59 -4.54
N ILE A 355 1.11 13.68 -4.81
CA ILE A 355 1.39 12.52 -3.95
C ILE A 355 2.81 12.71 -3.40
N LEU A 356 2.94 12.68 -2.07
CA LEU A 356 4.22 12.79 -1.39
C LEU A 356 4.59 11.43 -0.82
N ASN A 357 5.44 10.66 -1.52
CA ASN A 357 5.68 9.27 -1.17
C ASN A 357 6.04 9.10 0.33
N SER A 358 5.26 8.26 1.01
CA SER A 358 5.33 8.07 2.46
C SER A 358 6.70 7.61 2.97
N ASN A 359 7.55 6.99 2.13
CA ASN A 359 8.90 6.55 2.53
C ASN A 359 9.84 7.70 2.92
N TRP A 360 9.61 8.93 2.42
CA TRP A 360 10.43 10.09 2.75
C TRP A 360 9.64 11.30 3.26
N ALA A 361 8.34 11.37 2.97
CA ALA A 361 7.54 12.55 3.26
C ALA A 361 7.38 12.79 4.77
N GLY A 362 7.22 11.74 5.58
CA GLY A 362 7.16 11.81 7.04
C GLY A 362 6.41 13.05 7.57
N ASN A 363 7.09 13.84 8.40
CA ASN A 363 6.54 15.04 9.05
C ASN A 363 6.44 16.28 8.14
N MET A 364 6.76 16.22 6.84
CA MET A 364 6.77 17.41 5.99
C MET A 364 5.36 17.84 5.60
N GLY A 365 4.90 18.93 6.19
CA GLY A 365 3.70 19.64 5.75
C GLY A 365 3.88 20.21 4.34
N PHE A 366 2.78 20.28 3.58
CA PHE A 366 2.73 21.07 2.35
C PHE A 366 2.60 22.53 2.75
N GLU A 367 3.69 23.14 3.22
CA GLU A 367 3.70 24.56 3.55
C GLU A 367 4.03 25.38 2.30
N SER A 368 3.24 26.43 2.09
CA SER A 368 3.59 27.53 1.19
C SER A 368 4.87 28.21 1.70
N GLY A 369 6.03 27.67 1.32
CA GLY A 369 7.32 28.09 1.86
C GLY A 369 7.50 29.61 1.89
N GLY A 370 7.81 30.14 3.08
CA GLY A 370 8.03 31.56 3.34
C GLY A 370 9.10 32.16 2.40
N LYS A 371 8.90 33.44 2.04
CA LYS A 371 9.68 34.16 1.01
C LYS A 371 11.20 34.12 1.23
N LEU A 372 11.67 34.09 2.49
CA LEU A 372 13.09 34.20 2.83
C LEU A 372 13.88 32.91 2.55
N ASN A 373 13.33 31.74 2.86
CA ASN A 373 13.98 30.45 2.55
C ASN A 373 14.07 30.20 1.05
N LYS A 374 13.09 30.63 0.25
CA LYS A 374 13.13 30.48 -1.21
C LYS A 374 14.29 31.24 -1.87
N MET A 375 14.73 32.36 -1.31
CA MET A 375 15.78 33.19 -1.92
C MET A 375 17.17 32.57 -1.75
N ILE A 376 17.52 32.16 -0.54
CA ILE A 376 18.81 31.49 -0.23
C ILE A 376 18.93 30.19 -1.02
N LEU A 377 17.84 29.42 -1.04
CA LEU A 377 17.80 28.11 -1.67
C LEU A 377 17.82 28.23 -3.22
N LYS A 378 17.27 29.32 -3.79
CA LYS A 378 17.42 29.68 -5.21
C LYS A 378 18.85 30.07 -5.57
N ILE A 379 19.54 30.86 -4.72
CA ILE A 379 20.95 31.21 -4.94
C ILE A 379 21.80 29.95 -4.96
N LEU A 380 21.58 29.03 -4.01
CA LEU A 380 22.27 27.75 -3.96
C LEU A 380 22.00 26.89 -5.20
N PHE A 381 20.74 26.83 -5.65
CA PHE A 381 20.36 26.13 -6.89
C PHE A 381 21.06 26.74 -8.13
N PHE A 382 21.11 28.06 -8.26
CA PHE A 382 21.81 28.73 -9.36
C PHE A 382 23.33 28.47 -9.33
N LEU A 383 23.93 28.43 -8.14
CA LEU A 383 25.33 28.08 -7.98
C LEU A 383 25.58 26.62 -8.41
N ILE A 384 24.75 25.67 -7.95
CA ILE A 384 24.87 24.24 -8.30
C ILE A 384 24.62 24.00 -9.80
N LYS A 385 23.62 24.66 -10.40
CA LYS A 385 23.33 24.54 -11.84
C LYS A 385 24.51 24.98 -12.71
N LYS A 386 25.32 25.93 -12.23
CA LYS A 386 26.53 26.40 -12.92
C LYS A 386 27.67 25.37 -12.93
N PHE A 387 27.58 24.31 -12.12
CA PHE A 387 28.55 23.21 -12.07
C PHE A 387 28.05 21.92 -12.74
N ILE A 388 26.78 21.84 -13.12
CA ILE A 388 26.14 20.64 -13.70
C ILE A 388 25.85 20.81 -15.21
N CYS A 389 25.96 22.04 -15.74
CA CYS A 389 25.84 22.33 -17.18
C CYS A 389 27.21 22.56 -17.83
#